data_AF-A0A968JBJ3-F1
#
_entry.id   AF-A0A968JBJ3-F1
#
_cell.length_a   1.000
_cell.length_b   1.000
_cell.length_c   1.000
_cell.angle_alpha   90.00
_cell.angle_beta   90.00
_cell.angle_gamma   90.00
#
_symmetry.space_group_name_H-M   'P 1'
#
loop_
_entity.id
_entity.type
_entity.pdbx_description
1 polymer ?
#
loop_
_entity_poly.entity_id
_entity_poly.type
_entity_poly.pdbx_seq_one_letter_code
_entity_poly.pdbx_strand_id
1 'polypeptide(L)'
;MKVTLIGKLGKTIEKAGFTLAMMSSRPRLNAMPKGIPLPEKVPTTQYIIYIGGKQWRRVKEAVKNPEDVVIIEGTQFWDSDYESIAVFATNITTKFLQQAQRTGAPAESDEQ
;
A
#
# COMPACT_ATOMS: atom_id res chain seq x y z
N MET A 1 -3.68 -15.32 1.70
CA MET A 1 -3.44 -14.33 2.77
C MET A 1 -3.54 -12.94 2.15
N LYS A 2 -4.47 -12.09 2.60
CA LYS A 2 -4.62 -10.70 2.13
C LYS A 2 -3.77 -9.79 3.02
N VAL A 3 -3.12 -8.79 2.42
CA VAL A 3 -2.44 -7.70 3.13
C VAL A 3 -3.02 -6.36 2.72
N THR A 4 -2.98 -5.39 3.64
CA THR A 4 -3.25 -3.98 3.36
C THR A 4 -2.02 -3.16 3.73
N LEU A 5 -1.42 -2.48 2.76
CA LEU A 5 -0.32 -1.55 2.96
C LEU A 5 -0.84 -0.12 2.92
N ILE A 6 -0.45 0.69 3.90
CA ILE A 6 -0.77 2.12 3.96
C ILE A 6 0.54 2.88 4.16
N GLY A 7 0.84 3.81 3.27
CA GLY A 7 2.08 4.58 3.39
C GLY A 7 2.44 5.38 2.15
N LYS A 8 3.74 5.56 1.96
CA LYS A 8 4.31 6.29 0.82
C LYS A 8 5.03 5.32 -0.10
N LEU A 9 4.85 5.50 -1.40
CA LEU A 9 5.68 4.83 -2.38
C LEU A 9 7.03 5.54 -2.47
N GLY A 10 8.09 4.75 -2.51
CA GLY A 10 9.42 5.20 -2.87
C GLY A 10 9.61 5.17 -4.38
N LYS A 11 10.68 4.50 -4.83
CA LYS A 11 10.98 4.36 -6.25
C LYS A 11 9.88 3.58 -6.96
N THR A 12 9.50 4.05 -8.16
CA THR A 12 8.58 3.36 -9.07
C THR A 12 9.26 3.09 -10.41
N ILE A 13 8.96 1.95 -11.02
CA ILE A 13 9.50 1.52 -12.31
C ILE A 13 8.33 1.02 -13.15
N GLU A 14 8.01 1.75 -14.23
CA GLU A 14 6.98 1.33 -15.18
C GLU A 14 7.55 0.29 -16.15
N LYS A 15 6.81 -0.80 -16.34
CA LYS A 15 7.10 -1.89 -17.27
C LYS A 15 5.91 -2.05 -18.23
N ALA A 16 6.07 -2.86 -19.27
CA ALA A 16 4.97 -3.19 -20.16
C ALA A 16 3.87 -3.92 -19.37
N GLY A 17 2.74 -3.25 -19.15
CA GLY A 17 1.54 -3.82 -18.51
C GLY A 17 1.44 -3.65 -16.99
N PHE A 18 2.52 -3.31 -16.29
CA PHE A 18 2.52 -3.15 -14.83
C PHE A 18 3.60 -2.16 -14.34
N THR A 19 3.50 -1.76 -13.08
CA THR A 19 4.47 -0.90 -12.39
C THR A 19 4.97 -1.62 -11.15
N LEU A 20 6.29 -1.61 -10.95
CA LEU A 20 6.90 -1.97 -9.69
C LEU A 20 7.00 -0.73 -8.81
N ALA A 21 6.61 -0.84 -7.56
CA ALA A 21 6.77 0.24 -6.58
C ALA A 21 7.40 -0.30 -5.30
N MET A 22 8.33 0.46 -4.73
CA MET A 22 8.90 0.13 -3.43
C MET A 22 8.13 0.82 -2.31
N MET A 23 7.96 0.14 -1.18
CA MET A 23 7.49 0.74 0.06
C MET A 23 8.33 0.22 1.22
N SER A 24 8.79 1.12 2.07
CA SER A 24 9.50 0.76 3.30
C SER A 24 8.57 0.97 4.50
N SER A 25 8.56 0.01 5.42
CA SER A 25 7.85 0.14 6.69
C SER A 25 8.82 -0.11 7.84
N ARG A 26 8.80 0.79 8.82
CA ARG A 26 9.43 0.56 10.12
C ARG A 26 8.31 0.48 11.15
N PRO A 27 7.84 -0.73 11.50
CA PRO A 27 6.75 -0.87 12.45
C PRO A 27 7.18 -0.30 13.82
N ARG A 28 6.29 0.44 14.46
CA ARG A 28 6.43 0.74 15.90
C ARG A 28 5.97 -0.51 16.63
N LEU A 29 6.90 -1.19 17.31
CA LEU A 29 6.53 -2.31 18.17
C LEU A 29 5.74 -1.74 19.36
N ASN A 30 4.46 -2.09 19.42
CA ASN A 30 3.64 -1.82 20.60
C ASN A 30 4.14 -2.67 21.78
N ALA A 31 3.71 -2.33 23.00
CA ALA A 31 4.03 -3.13 24.18
C ALA A 31 3.63 -4.59 23.94
N MET A 32 4.62 -5.48 23.90
CA MET A 32 4.39 -6.90 23.74
C MET A 32 3.99 -7.52 25.08
N PRO A 33 3.20 -8.61 25.07
CA PRO A 33 2.98 -9.42 26.26
C PRO A 33 4.29 -9.73 27.00
N LYS A 34 4.24 -9.73 28.33
CA LYS A 34 5.40 -10.07 29.18
C LYS A 34 5.97 -11.43 28.76
N GLY A 35 7.30 -11.51 28.65
CA GLY A 35 8.01 -12.74 28.30
C GLY A 35 8.32 -12.92 26.80
N ILE A 36 7.83 -12.05 25.92
CA ILE A 36 8.19 -12.08 24.50
C ILE A 36 9.48 -11.27 24.29
N PRO A 37 10.55 -11.87 23.74
CA PRO A 37 11.77 -11.14 23.44
C PRO A 37 11.50 -10.11 22.35
N LEU A 38 11.87 -8.86 22.63
CA LEU A 38 11.86 -7.79 21.64
C LEU A 38 13.23 -7.77 20.93
N PRO A 39 13.27 -7.61 19.60
CA PRO A 39 14.54 -7.39 18.93
C PRO A 39 15.15 -6.06 19.41
N GLU A 40 16.47 -6.03 19.62
CA GLU A 40 17.20 -4.82 20.03
C GLU A 40 16.99 -3.66 19.03
N LYS A 41 16.84 -4.01 17.74
CA LYS A 41 16.55 -3.07 16.66
C LYS A 41 15.44 -3.63 15.79
N VAL A 42 14.38 -2.85 15.60
CA VAL A 42 13.30 -3.21 14.69
C VAL A 42 13.78 -3.03 13.25
N PRO A 43 13.84 -4.10 12.44
CA PRO A 43 14.30 -3.99 11.06
C PRO A 43 13.33 -3.15 10.23
N THR A 44 13.87 -2.47 9.21
CA THR A 44 13.03 -1.84 8.18
C THR A 44 12.61 -2.93 7.20
N THR A 45 11.31 -3.14 7.06
CA THR A 45 10.75 -4.10 6.10
C THR A 45 10.60 -3.43 4.74
N GLN A 46 11.09 -4.09 3.70
CA GLN A 46 10.94 -3.65 2.31
C GLN A 46 9.85 -4.45 1.60
N TYR A 47 9.01 -3.74 0.86
CA TYR A 47 7.97 -4.31 0.02
C TYR A 47 8.23 -3.95 -1.44
N ILE A 48 8.05 -4.93 -2.33
CA ILE A 48 7.97 -4.71 -3.77
C ILE A 48 6.53 -4.95 -4.19
N ILE A 49 5.90 -3.91 -4.70
CA ILE A 49 4.48 -3.94 -5.05
C ILE A 49 4.37 -4.03 -6.57
N TYR A 50 3.66 -5.03 -7.05
CA TYR A 50 3.31 -5.22 -8.45
C TYR A 50 1.92 -4.63 -8.68
N ILE A 51 1.86 -3.54 -9.43
CA ILE A 51 0.64 -2.77 -9.68
C ILE A 51 0.27 -2.90 -11.15
N GLY A 52 -0.92 -3.42 -11.47
CA GLY A 52 -1.37 -3.52 -12.86
C GLY A 52 -1.49 -2.14 -13.52
N GLY A 53 -1.20 -2.03 -14.81
CA GLY A 53 -1.14 -0.73 -15.50
C GLY A 53 -2.45 0.09 -15.41
N LYS A 54 -3.61 -0.57 -15.44
CA LYS A 54 -4.92 0.08 -15.25
C LYS A 54 -5.08 0.67 -13.84
N GLN A 55 -4.61 -0.04 -12.82
CA GLN A 55 -4.61 0.40 -11.43
C GLN A 55 -3.65 1.58 -11.25
N TRP A 56 -2.42 1.46 -11.78
CA TRP A 56 -1.39 2.50 -11.67
C TRP A 56 -1.84 3.84 -12.25
N ARG A 57 -2.45 3.83 -13.44
CA ARG A 57 -2.95 5.06 -14.09
C ARG A 57 -3.94 5.85 -13.24
N ARG A 58 -4.68 5.22 -12.33
CA ARG A 58 -5.65 5.91 -11.46
C ARG A 58 -4.99 6.72 -10.36
N VAL A 59 -3.82 6.28 -9.89
CA VAL A 59 -3.16 6.85 -8.71
C VAL A 59 -1.85 7.57 -9.01
N LYS A 60 -1.28 7.39 -10.22
CA LYS A 60 0.04 7.91 -10.64
C LYS A 60 0.26 9.39 -10.33
N GLU A 61 -0.76 10.22 -10.50
CA GLU A 61 -0.66 11.65 -10.18
C GLU A 61 -0.87 11.93 -8.70
N ALA A 62 -1.82 11.25 -8.05
CA ALA A 62 -2.11 11.43 -6.64
C ALA A 62 -0.92 11.06 -5.73
N VAL A 63 -0.19 9.99 -6.06
CA VAL A 63 0.97 9.55 -5.27
C VAL A 63 2.16 10.52 -5.28
N LYS A 64 2.17 11.51 -6.19
CA LYS A 64 3.19 12.58 -6.19
C LYS A 64 2.96 13.59 -5.06
N ASN A 65 1.76 13.64 -4.48
CA ASN A 65 1.45 14.56 -3.41
C ASN A 65 2.15 14.13 -2.10
N PRO A 66 3.02 14.98 -1.51
CA PRO A 66 3.72 14.67 -0.26
C PRO A 66 2.80 14.56 0.96
N GLU A 67 1.55 15.01 0.90
CA GLU A 67 0.56 14.88 1.98
C GLU A 67 -0.38 13.68 1.83
N ASP A 68 -0.44 13.05 0.65
CA ASP A 68 -1.38 11.95 0.39
C ASP A 68 -0.74 10.57 0.64
N VAL A 69 -1.49 9.62 1.19
CA VAL A 69 -0.96 8.27 1.44
C VAL A 69 -1.66 7.27 0.53
N VAL A 70 -0.87 6.34 -0.04
CA VAL A 70 -1.41 5.24 -0.83
C VAL A 70 -1.96 4.16 0.10
N ILE A 71 -3.07 3.57 -0.30
CA ILE A 71 -3.69 2.40 0.33
C ILE A 71 -3.72 1.30 -0.71
N ILE A 72 -3.07 0.18 -0.41
CA ILE A 72 -2.89 -0.94 -1.33
C ILE A 72 -3.41 -2.18 -0.65
N GLU A 73 -4.26 -2.93 -1.36
CA GLU A 73 -4.66 -4.26 -0.95
C GLU A 73 -4.08 -5.28 -1.94
N GLY A 74 -3.68 -6.45 -1.44
CA GLY A 74 -3.14 -7.47 -2.32
C GLY A 74 -2.87 -8.80 -1.65
N THR A 75 -2.25 -9.69 -2.41
CA THR A 75 -1.72 -10.96 -1.91
C THR A 75 -0.22 -10.80 -1.73
N GLN A 76 0.30 -11.19 -0.56
CA GLN A 76 1.73 -11.13 -0.26
C GLN A 76 2.40 -12.50 -0.34
N PHE A 77 3.67 -12.51 -0.73
CA PHE A 77 4.55 -13.66 -0.64
C PHE A 77 6.01 -13.19 -0.52
N TRP A 78 6.88 -14.08 -0.07
CA TRP A 78 8.33 -13.81 -0.04
C TRP A 78 8.90 -13.90 -1.45
N ASP A 79 9.61 -12.86 -1.87
CA ASP A 79 10.31 -12.80 -3.14
C ASP A 79 11.80 -12.97 -2.87
N SER A 80 12.32 -14.16 -3.19
CA SER A 80 13.71 -14.53 -2.94
C SER A 80 14.70 -13.76 -3.81
N ASP A 81 14.29 -13.33 -5.01
CA ASP A 81 15.18 -12.65 -5.95
C ASP A 81 15.51 -11.23 -5.47
N TYR A 82 14.59 -10.63 -4.72
CA TYR A 82 14.74 -9.29 -4.14
C TYR A 82 14.90 -9.27 -2.62
N GLU A 83 14.93 -10.45 -1.98
CA GLU A 83 14.94 -10.61 -0.52
C GLU A 83 13.93 -9.69 0.19
N SER A 84 12.70 -9.68 -0.33
CA SER A 84 11.67 -8.73 0.10
C SER A 84 10.28 -9.35 0.10
N ILE A 85 9.31 -8.65 0.72
CA ILE A 85 7.91 -9.07 0.63
C ILE A 85 7.33 -8.52 -0.67
N ALA A 86 7.02 -9.39 -1.63
CA ALA A 86 6.25 -9.02 -2.80
C ALA A 86 4.77 -8.89 -2.44
N VAL A 87 4.11 -7.88 -3.01
CA VAL A 87 2.67 -7.68 -2.92
C VAL A 87 2.09 -7.50 -4.31
N PHE A 88 1.24 -8.44 -4.71
CA PHE A 88 0.50 -8.35 -5.97
C PHE A 88 -0.80 -7.60 -5.69
N ALA A 89 -0.88 -6.36 -6.18
CA ALA A 89 -1.96 -5.45 -5.84
C ALA A 89 -3.28 -5.88 -6.52
N THR A 90 -4.30 -6.12 -5.71
CA THR A 90 -5.68 -6.36 -6.17
C THR A 90 -6.47 -5.05 -6.17
N ASN A 91 -6.14 -4.11 -5.30
CA ASN A 91 -6.69 -2.76 -5.28
C ASN A 91 -5.63 -1.72 -4.90
N ILE A 92 -5.77 -0.51 -5.43
CA ILE A 92 -4.95 0.64 -5.06
C ILE A 92 -5.78 1.92 -5.12
N THR A 93 -5.63 2.74 -4.09
CA THR A 93 -6.19 4.09 -4.03
C THR A 93 -5.28 4.98 -3.20
N THR A 94 -5.63 6.25 -3.04
CA THR A 94 -5.01 7.12 -2.04
C THR A 94 -6.06 7.62 -1.06
N LYS A 95 -5.62 8.15 0.08
CA LYS A 95 -6.53 8.71 1.08
C LYS A 95 -7.39 9.82 0.49
N PHE A 96 -6.80 10.73 -0.28
CA PHE A 96 -7.55 11.83 -0.88
C PHE A 96 -8.51 11.37 -1.99
N LEU A 97 -8.12 10.40 -2.82
CA LEU A 97 -9.02 9.82 -3.82
C LEU A 97 -10.21 9.11 -3.17
N GLN A 98 -9.96 8.34 -2.10
CA GLN A 98 -11.02 7.69 -1.34
C GLN A 98 -11.96 8.71 -0.67
N GLN A 99 -11.43 9.82 -0.16
CA GLN A 99 -12.24 10.88 0.43
C GLN A 99 -13.12 11.58 -0.61
N ALA A 100 -12.56 11.93 -1.78
CA ALA A 100 -13.29 12.57 -2.87
C ALA A 100 -14.47 11.72 -3.36
N GLN A 101 -14.29 10.39 -3.44
CA GLN A 101 -15.36 9.45 -3.79
C GLN A 101 -16.50 9.42 -2.76
N ARG A 102 -16.18 9.53 -1.47
CA ARG A 102 -17.20 9.54 -0.40
C ARG A 102 -18.01 10.84 -0.39
N THR A 103 -17.39 11.97 -0.69
CA THR A 103 -18.07 13.28 -0.74
C THR A 103 -18.85 13.50 -2.03
N GLY A 104 -18.55 12.75 -3.10
CA GLY A 104 -19.21 12.85 -4.39
C GLY A 104 -20.34 11.84 -4.63
N ALA A 105 -20.64 10.96 -3.66
CA ALA A 105 -21.78 10.04 -3.76
C ALA A 105 -23.07 10.78 -3.31
N PRO A 106 -24.11 10.90 -4.15
CA PRO A 106 -25.39 11.44 -3.70
C PRO A 106 -26.02 10.52 -2.66
N ALA A 107 -26.54 11.14 -1.60
CA ALA A 107 -27.48 10.52 -0.68
C ALA A 107 -28.82 10.31 -1.41
N GLU A 108 -28.94 9.23 -2.17
CA GLU A 108 -30.21 8.78 -2.73
C GLU A 108 -30.43 7.31 -2.36
N SER A 109 -31.08 7.11 -1.21
CA SER A 109 -32.04 6.02 -0.96
C SER A 109 -32.51 6.13 0.49
N ASP A 110 -33.51 6.97 0.74
CA ASP A 110 -34.55 6.75 1.74
C ASP A 110 -35.67 7.77 1.52
N GLU A 111 -36.43 7.58 0.44
CA GLU A 111 -37.83 7.97 0.35
C GLU A 111 -38.49 7.19 -0.80
N GLN A 112 -39.08 6.04 -0.45
CA GLN A 112 -40.39 5.53 -0.93
C GLN A 112 -40.73 4.20 -0.27
#